data_AF-A0A9D9IJ81-F1
#
_entry.id   AF-A0A9D9IJ81-F1
#
_cell.length_a   1.000
_cell.length_b   1.000
_cell.length_c   1.000
_cell.angle_alpha   90.00
_cell.angle_beta   90.00
_cell.angle_gamma   90.00
#
_symmetry.space_group_name_H-M   'P 1'
#
loop_
_entity.id
_entity.type
_entity.pdbx_description
1 polymer ?
#
loop_
_entity_poly.entity_id
_entity_poly.type
_entity_poly.pdbx_seq_one_letter_code
_entity_poly.pdbx_strand_id
1 'polypeptide(L)'
;MSRQIKFRGKSLDTGEWVYGDLIENQGRYFIYHATSETTLQDNDVNIVVIAVAVDPDTIGQYTGLKDRNGKEIYEGDTVGYRFTDSSSVTGKVVWWVARCGFYIRTRENDYYELTEHCQVIDIIHDNPELLED
;
A
#
# COMPACT_ATOMS: atom_id res chain seq x y z
N MET A 1 12.93 0.32 17.45
CA MET A 1 12.78 0.98 16.12
C MET A 1 11.36 1.50 16.00
N SER A 2 11.16 2.66 15.37
CA SER A 2 9.83 3.22 15.08
C SER A 2 9.33 2.68 13.74
N ARG A 3 8.15 2.07 13.70
CA ARG A 3 7.50 1.69 12.42
C ARG A 3 7.01 2.96 11.72
N GLN A 4 7.22 3.06 10.42
CA GLN A 4 6.63 4.15 9.64
C GLN A 4 5.13 3.87 9.45
N ILE A 5 4.30 4.84 9.77
CA ILE A 5 2.87 4.83 9.42
C ILE A 5 2.76 5.59 8.12
N LYS A 6 2.32 4.90 7.08
CA LYS A 6 2.17 5.46 5.74
C LYS A 6 1.06 4.70 5.04
N PHE A 7 0.26 5.40 4.27
CA PHE A 7 -0.82 4.87 3.47
C PHE A 7 -0.61 5.25 2.01
N ARG A 8 -1.32 4.55 1.14
CA ARG A 8 -1.51 4.93 -0.27
C ARG A 8 -2.99 4.86 -0.64
N GLY A 9 -3.34 5.51 -1.73
CA GLY A 9 -4.64 5.40 -2.41
C GLY A 9 -4.54 5.97 -3.82
N LYS A 10 -5.43 5.56 -4.72
CA LYS A 10 -5.54 6.18 -6.04
C LYS A 10 -6.34 7.46 -5.96
N SER A 11 -5.79 8.53 -6.51
CA SER A 11 -6.45 9.82 -6.66
C SER A 11 -7.76 9.67 -7.44
N LEU A 12 -8.85 10.22 -6.91
CA LEU A 12 -10.13 10.27 -7.63
C LEU A 12 -10.06 11.18 -8.87
N ASP A 13 -9.12 12.13 -8.89
CA ASP A 13 -8.98 13.11 -9.97
C ASP A 13 -8.10 12.59 -11.11
N THR A 14 -7.01 11.89 -10.78
CA THR A 14 -5.98 11.48 -11.75
C THR A 14 -5.87 9.98 -11.97
N GLY A 15 -6.42 9.15 -11.07
CA GLY A 15 -6.23 7.69 -11.07
C GLY A 15 -4.85 7.21 -10.61
N GLU A 16 -3.92 8.13 -10.36
CA GLU A 16 -2.55 7.86 -9.94
C GLU A 16 -2.45 7.56 -8.44
N TRP A 17 -1.46 6.74 -8.07
CA TRP A 17 -1.15 6.45 -6.67
C TRP A 17 -0.56 7.67 -5.96
N VAL A 18 -1.16 8.04 -4.83
CA VAL A 18 -0.64 9.02 -3.88
C VAL A 18 -0.33 8.36 -2.54
N TYR A 19 0.67 8.88 -1.83
CA TYR A 19 1.22 8.28 -0.61
C TYR A 19 1.36 9.32 0.50
N GLY A 20 1.04 8.93 1.74
CA GLY A 20 1.08 9.87 2.88
C GLY A 20 0.25 9.39 4.06
N ASP A 21 -0.29 10.35 4.81
CA ASP A 21 -1.15 10.10 5.97
C ASP A 21 -2.61 9.99 5.53
N LEU A 22 -3.31 8.96 6.01
CA LEU A 22 -4.73 8.79 5.70
C LEU A 22 -5.59 9.62 6.65
N ILE A 23 -6.50 10.41 6.08
CA ILE A 23 -7.54 11.13 6.83
C ILE A 23 -8.91 10.74 6.28
N GLU A 24 -9.81 10.41 7.19
CA GLU A 24 -11.24 10.24 6.91
C GLU A 24 -11.99 11.46 7.43
N ASN A 25 -12.90 11.99 6.61
CA ASN A 25 -13.77 13.10 6.98
C ASN A 25 -15.15 12.90 6.35
N GLN A 26 -16.13 12.52 7.17
CA GLN A 26 -17.54 12.35 6.79
C GLN A 26 -17.75 11.36 5.63
N GLY A 27 -17.05 10.23 5.68
CA GLY A 27 -17.10 9.17 4.67
C GLY A 27 -16.23 9.43 3.44
N ARG A 28 -15.47 10.52 3.41
CA ARG A 28 -14.50 10.83 2.35
C ARG A 28 -13.10 10.59 2.85
N TYR A 29 -12.26 10.01 1.98
CA TYR A 29 -10.90 9.64 2.34
C TYR A 29 -9.91 10.47 1.54
N PHE A 30 -8.85 10.89 2.22
CA PHE A 30 -7.81 11.74 1.66
C PHE A 30 -6.44 11.22 2.08
N ILE A 31 -5.49 11.28 1.15
CA ILE A 31 -4.08 11.12 1.47
C ILE A 31 -3.46 12.51 1.60
N TYR A 32 -2.93 12.79 2.79
CA TYR A 32 -2.25 14.00 3.16
C TYR A 32 -0.75 13.83 2.99
N HIS A 33 -0.13 14.79 2.31
CA HIS A 33 1.31 14.84 2.18
C HIS A 33 1.77 16.29 2.33
N ALA A 34 2.62 16.52 3.32
CA ALA A 34 3.30 17.79 3.52
C ALA A 34 4.49 17.86 2.56
N THR A 35 4.54 18.91 1.73
CA THR A 35 5.76 19.29 1.03
C THR A 35 6.35 20.51 1.71
N SER A 36 7.68 20.56 1.81
CA SER A 36 8.39 21.80 2.08
C SER A 36 8.61 22.62 0.80
N GLU A 37 7.99 22.24 -0.33
CA GLU A 37 8.14 22.94 -1.60
C GLU A 37 7.25 24.20 -1.61
N THR A 38 7.75 25.22 -0.93
CA THR A 38 7.30 26.59 -1.09
C THR A 38 7.63 27.08 -2.49
N THR A 39 6.62 27.10 -3.37
CA THR A 39 6.57 27.98 -4.55
C THR A 39 6.27 29.45 -4.16
N LEU A 40 6.30 29.77 -2.85
CA LEU A 40 6.08 31.11 -2.31
C LEU A 40 7.32 31.52 -1.52
N GLN A 41 7.92 32.64 -1.91
CA GLN A 41 9.18 33.20 -1.40
C GLN A 41 9.40 33.00 0.11
N ASP A 42 10.23 31.99 0.41
CA ASP A 42 11.30 31.85 1.41
C ASP A 42 11.34 32.80 2.62
N ASN A 43 10.22 33.07 3.28
CA ASN A 43 10.23 33.84 4.53
C ASN A 43 9.19 33.43 5.59
N ASP A 44 8.50 32.28 5.47
CA ASP A 44 7.58 31.87 6.54
C ASP A 44 7.51 30.36 6.76
N VAL A 45 7.38 30.01 8.04
CA VAL A 45 7.31 28.71 8.74
C VAL A 45 6.12 27.83 8.29
N ASN A 46 5.55 28.07 7.12
CA ASN A 46 4.30 27.46 6.68
C ASN A 46 4.55 26.16 5.93
N ILE A 47 3.99 25.07 6.46
CA ILE A 47 3.91 23.78 5.77
C ILE A 47 2.76 23.88 4.75
N VAL A 48 3.05 23.65 3.48
CA VAL A 48 2.00 23.43 2.48
C VAL A 48 1.55 21.98 2.57
N VAL A 49 0.27 21.81 2.87
CA VAL A 49 -0.35 20.49 2.99
C VAL A 49 -1.27 20.30 1.80
N ILE A 50 -1.01 19.24 1.02
CA ILE A 50 -1.91 18.81 -0.05
C ILE A 50 -2.72 17.64 0.48
N ALA A 51 -4.04 17.75 0.35
CA ALA A 51 -4.98 16.67 0.63
C ALA A 51 -5.57 16.20 -0.68
N VAL A 52 -5.26 14.96 -1.07
CA VAL A 52 -5.77 14.36 -2.32
C VAL A 52 -6.90 13.42 -1.97
N ALA A 53 -8.09 13.65 -2.52
CA ALA A 53 -9.21 12.72 -2.36
C ALA A 53 -8.89 11.41 -3.08
N VAL A 54 -9.08 10.28 -2.40
CA VAL A 54 -8.73 8.95 -2.93
C VAL A 54 -9.93 8.01 -2.95
N ASP A 55 -9.87 7.04 -3.85
CA ASP A 55 -10.83 5.93 -3.90
C ASP A 55 -10.67 5.06 -2.64
N PRO A 56 -11.72 4.93 -1.80
CA PRO A 56 -11.69 4.13 -0.58
C PRO A 56 -11.24 2.69 -0.79
N ASP A 57 -11.59 2.06 -1.92
CA ASP A 57 -11.30 0.66 -2.20
C ASP A 57 -9.82 0.41 -2.53
N THR A 58 -9.08 1.50 -2.78
CA THR A 58 -7.65 1.47 -3.11
C THR A 58 -6.74 1.75 -1.93
N ILE A 59 -7.31 2.08 -0.78
CA ILE A 59 -6.55 2.45 0.40
C ILE A 59 -5.82 1.23 0.94
N GLY A 60 -4.50 1.37 1.10
CA GLY A 60 -3.65 0.33 1.69
C GLY A 60 -2.64 0.92 2.65
N GLN A 61 -2.48 0.29 3.82
CA GLN A 61 -1.42 0.65 4.76
C GLN A 61 -0.09 0.01 4.36
N TYR A 62 1.01 0.76 4.51
CA TYR A 62 2.36 0.21 4.40
C TYR A 62 2.60 -0.82 5.50
N THR A 63 3.07 -2.01 5.11
CA THR A 63 3.28 -3.15 6.02
C THR A 63 4.50 -2.98 6.92
N GLY A 64 5.42 -2.08 6.57
CA GLY A 64 6.74 -1.99 7.19
C GLY A 64 7.81 -2.83 6.49
N LEU A 65 7.43 -3.67 5.52
CA LEU A 65 8.33 -4.56 4.77
C LEU A 65 8.55 -4.06 3.35
N LYS A 66 9.76 -4.32 2.83
CA LYS A 66 10.08 -4.17 1.42
C LYS A 66 10.23 -5.56 0.81
N ASP A 67 9.83 -5.69 -0.44
CA ASP A 67 10.02 -6.89 -1.22
C ASP A 67 11.50 -7.08 -1.58
N ARG A 68 11.84 -8.20 -2.22
CA ARG A 68 13.23 -8.53 -2.60
C ARG A 68 13.90 -7.52 -3.54
N ASN A 69 13.13 -6.65 -4.19
CA ASN A 69 13.61 -5.59 -5.07
C ASN A 69 13.65 -4.21 -4.37
N GLY A 70 13.37 -4.17 -3.06
CA GLY A 70 13.33 -2.95 -2.28
C GLY A 70 12.03 -2.14 -2.42
N LYS A 71 10.99 -2.69 -3.08
CA LYS A 71 9.68 -2.04 -3.22
C LYS A 71 8.90 -2.18 -1.92
N GLU A 72 8.35 -1.08 -1.40
CA GLU A 72 7.47 -1.11 -0.23
C GLU A 72 6.23 -1.98 -0.51
N ILE A 73 5.87 -2.85 0.44
CA ILE A 73 4.69 -3.71 0.35
C ILE A 73 3.55 -3.05 1.14
N TYR A 74 2.40 -2.91 0.50
CA TYR A 74 1.19 -2.35 1.08
C TYR A 74 0.08 -3.39 1.17
N GLU A 75 -0.88 -3.16 2.07
CA GLU A 75 -2.15 -3.87 2.03
C GLU A 75 -2.78 -3.76 0.63
N GLY A 76 -3.29 -4.90 0.16
CA GLY A 76 -3.88 -5.04 -1.14
C GLY A 76 -2.92 -5.42 -2.27
N ASP A 77 -1.60 -5.36 -2.08
CA ASP A 77 -0.64 -5.85 -3.07
C ASP A 77 -0.80 -7.35 -3.30
N THR A 78 -0.58 -7.79 -4.54
CA THR A 78 -0.41 -9.19 -4.87
C THR A 78 1.08 -9.51 -4.83
N VAL A 79 1.45 -10.41 -3.92
CA VAL A 79 2.84 -10.84 -3.75
C VAL A 79 2.99 -12.31 -4.09
N GLY A 80 4.16 -12.66 -4.62
CA GLY A 80 4.57 -14.02 -4.85
C GLY A 80 5.80 -14.39 -4.04
N TYR A 81 5.87 -15.64 -3.63
CA TYR A 81 7.03 -16.23 -3.00
C TYR A 81 7.30 -17.61 -3.61
N ARG A 82 8.57 -17.92 -3.89
CA ARG A 82 9.02 -19.23 -4.39
C ARG A 82 9.82 -19.92 -3.30
N PHE A 83 9.40 -21.12 -2.94
CA PHE A 83 10.07 -21.98 -1.97
C PHE A 83 11.28 -22.68 -2.60
N THR A 84 12.14 -23.22 -1.74
CA THR A 84 13.35 -23.95 -2.17
C THR A 84 13.04 -25.25 -2.91
N ASP A 85 11.87 -25.84 -2.69
CA ASP A 85 11.38 -27.04 -3.38
C ASP A 85 10.72 -26.72 -4.74
N SER A 86 10.89 -25.50 -5.25
CA SER A 86 10.31 -24.95 -6.48
C SER A 86 8.80 -24.71 -6.46
N SER A 87 8.10 -24.98 -5.35
CA SER A 87 6.71 -24.54 -5.18
C SER A 87 6.64 -23.01 -5.06
N SER A 88 5.47 -22.44 -5.31
CA SER A 88 5.23 -21.01 -5.17
C SER A 88 3.86 -20.71 -4.61
N VAL A 89 3.78 -19.65 -3.82
CA VAL A 89 2.53 -19.07 -3.34
C VAL A 89 2.38 -17.69 -3.94
N THR A 90 1.19 -17.41 -4.45
CA THR A 90 0.76 -16.07 -4.85
C THR A 90 -0.50 -15.73 -4.09
N GLY A 91 -0.57 -14.52 -3.54
CA GLY A 91 -1.77 -14.09 -2.82
C GLY A 91 -1.76 -12.61 -2.52
N LYS A 92 -2.89 -12.14 -1.96
CA LYS A 92 -3.11 -10.74 -1.62
C LYS A 92 -2.62 -10.46 -0.20
N VAL A 93 -1.93 -9.35 0.00
CA VAL A 93 -1.57 -8.86 1.33
C VAL A 93 -2.81 -8.33 2.04
N VAL A 94 -3.10 -8.85 3.23
CA VAL A 94 -4.28 -8.50 4.04
C VAL A 94 -3.92 -8.35 5.51
N TRP A 95 -4.64 -7.51 6.24
CA TRP A 95 -4.62 -7.55 7.70
C TRP A 95 -5.42 -8.76 8.22
N TRP A 96 -4.74 -9.68 8.91
CA TRP A 96 -5.39 -10.83 9.53
C TRP A 96 -5.66 -10.57 11.02
N VAL A 97 -6.91 -10.26 11.34
CA VAL A 97 -7.35 -9.91 12.71
C VAL A 97 -7.01 -10.99 13.74
N ALA A 98 -7.11 -12.27 13.40
CA ALA A 98 -6.85 -13.36 14.35
C ALA A 98 -5.36 -13.49 14.75
N ARG A 99 -4.45 -12.89 13.98
CA ARG A 99 -3.00 -12.88 14.27
C ARG A 99 -2.43 -11.48 14.43
N CYS A 100 -3.26 -10.44 14.40
CA CYS A 100 -2.86 -9.04 14.54
C CYS A 100 -1.67 -8.65 13.65
N GLY A 101 -1.67 -9.05 12.39
CA GLY A 101 -0.56 -8.80 11.48
C GLY A 101 -0.93 -8.87 10.00
N PHE A 102 -0.02 -8.42 9.13
CA PHE A 102 -0.15 -8.56 7.68
C PHE A 102 0.26 -9.96 7.25
N TYR A 103 -0.59 -10.59 6.44
CA TYR A 103 -0.40 -11.94 5.90
C TYR A 103 -0.73 -11.95 4.42
N ILE A 104 -0.28 -12.99 3.74
CA ILE A 104 -0.66 -13.31 2.37
C ILE A 104 -1.88 -14.23 2.44
N ARG A 105 -2.99 -13.84 1.82
CA ARG A 105 -4.17 -14.68 1.64
C ARG A 105 -4.25 -15.16 0.20
N THR A 106 -4.26 -16.47 -0.02
CA THR A 106 -4.42 -17.06 -1.36
C THR A 106 -5.87 -17.04 -1.82
N ARG A 107 -6.13 -17.46 -3.07
CA ARG A 107 -7.50 -17.61 -3.60
C ARG A 107 -8.27 -18.69 -2.84
N GLU A 108 -7.58 -19.71 -2.35
CA GLU A 108 -8.12 -20.83 -1.58
C GLU A 108 -8.40 -20.48 -0.10
N ASN A 109 -8.14 -19.23 0.31
CA ASN A 109 -8.20 -18.73 1.69
C ASN A 109 -7.17 -19.36 2.65
N ASP A 110 -6.04 -19.82 2.13
CA ASP A 110 -4.88 -20.16 2.95
C ASP A 110 -4.12 -18.88 3.33
N TYR A 111 -3.51 -18.90 4.52
CA TYR A 111 -2.78 -17.77 5.07
C TYR A 111 -1.29 -18.11 5.23
N TYR A 112 -0.44 -17.28 4.65
CA TYR A 112 1.01 -17.40 4.73
C TYR A 112 1.62 -16.14 5.34
N GLU A 113 2.73 -16.31 6.05
CA GLU A 113 3.47 -15.20 6.62
C GLU A 113 4.01 -14.29 5.51
N LEU A 114 3.84 -12.98 5.69
CA LEU A 114 4.44 -11.99 4.80
C LEU A 114 5.90 -11.76 5.20
N THR A 115 6.82 -11.90 4.25
CA THR A 115 8.27 -11.73 4.50
C THR A 115 8.92 -10.85 3.44
N GLU A 116 10.13 -10.36 3.71
CA GLU A 116 10.93 -9.59 2.74
C GLU A 116 11.39 -10.41 1.52
N HIS A 117 11.27 -11.74 1.57
CA HIS A 117 11.60 -12.60 0.44
C HIS A 117 10.50 -12.64 -0.63
N CYS A 118 9.34 -12.09 -0.34
CA CYS A 118 8.27 -11.92 -1.31
C CYS A 118 8.70 -10.94 -2.42
N GLN A 119 8.07 -11.06 -3.58
CA GLN A 119 8.13 -10.07 -4.65
C GLN A 119 6.72 -9.54 -4.89
N VAL A 120 6.56 -8.23 -5.01
CA VAL A 120 5.30 -7.66 -5.51
C VAL A 120 5.19 -8.00 -7.00
N ILE A 121 4.18 -8.79 -7.36
CA ILE A 121 3.90 -9.19 -8.74
C ILE A 121 2.97 -8.16 -9.38
N ASP A 122 1.97 -7.71 -8.62
CA ASP A 122 0.95 -6.83 -9.12
C ASP A 122 0.39 -5.94 -8.01
N ILE A 123 -0.09 -4.77 -8.40
CA ILE A 123 -0.86 -3.87 -7.56
C ILE A 123 -2.30 -3.98 -8.05
N ILE A 124 -3.21 -4.51 -7.22
CA ILE A 124 -4.56 -4.95 -7.61
C ILE A 124 -5.40 -3.96 -8.44
N HIS A 125 -5.10 -2.67 -8.39
CA HIS A 125 -5.83 -1.65 -9.14
C HIS A 125 -5.16 -1.23 -10.44
N ASP A 126 -3.92 -1.65 -10.70
CA ASP A 126 -3.19 -1.30 -11.91
C ASP A 126 -3.32 -2.35 -13.01
N ASN A 127 -3.52 -3.62 -12.67
CA ASN A 127 -3.71 -4.70 -13.65
C ASN A 127 -4.85 -5.67 -13.26
N PRO A 128 -6.12 -5.22 -13.21
CA PRO A 128 -7.24 -6.08 -12.88
C PRO A 128 -7.36 -7.31 -13.82
N GLU A 129 -6.92 -7.20 -15.07
CA GLU A 129 -6.88 -8.30 -16.03
C GLU A 129 -5.95 -9.46 -15.68
N LEU A 130 -4.95 -9.26 -14.80
CA LEU A 130 -4.06 -10.35 -14.34
C LEU A 130 -4.73 -11.23 -13.26
N LEU A 131 -5.96 -10.90 -12.88
CA LEU A 131 -6.78 -11.67 -11.94
C LEU A 131 -7.86 -12.51 -12.62
N GLU A 132 -8.10 -12.30 -13.93
CA GLU A 132 -8.93 -13.17 -14.76
C GLU A 132 -8.03 -14.26 -15.39
N ASP A 133 -8.50 -15.51 -15.38
CA ASP A 133 -7.72 -16.72 -15.67
C ASP A 133 -7.11 -16.80 -17.09
#